data_AF-A0A3B0VII8-F1
#
_entry.id   AF-A0A3B0VII8-F1
#
_cell.length_a   1.000
_cell.length_b   1.000
_cell.length_c   1.000
_cell.angle_alpha   90.00
_cell.angle_beta   90.00
_cell.angle_gamma   90.00
#
_symmetry.space_group_name_H-M   'P 1'
#
loop_
_entity.id
_entity.type
_entity.pdbx_description
1 polymer ?
#
loop_
_entity_poly.entity_id
_entity_poly.type
_entity_poly.pdbx_seq_one_letter_code
_entity_poly.pdbx_strand_id
1 'polypeptide(L)'
;MSWGRVLIGLTAVFLLAACGRDVNLEEPPEIRYGEDICEQCGMIISEARYAASYVTTDGNVRLFDDVGGMLVYDLNNQEDVHVYWTHDLNTEEWIKADEAIYVLNDELATPMGWGLATFANTIDAERFIAENGGALTTWGDLYEGIVAGNLKPGDLSSYIHQK
;
A
#
# COMPACT_ATOMS: atom_id res chain seq x y z
N MET A 1 48.12 54.57 23.10
CA MET A 1 48.14 54.29 21.65
C MET A 1 47.57 52.90 21.42
N SER A 2 46.41 52.86 20.77
CA SER A 2 45.55 51.71 20.53
C SER A 2 46.20 50.70 19.57
N TRP A 3 46.35 49.44 20.00
CA TRP A 3 46.60 48.33 19.08
C TRP A 3 45.33 47.48 19.01
N GLY A 4 44.75 47.46 17.80
CA GLY A 4 43.40 47.02 17.51
C GLY A 4 43.20 45.52 17.72
N ARG A 5 42.08 45.19 18.37
CA ARG A 5 41.49 43.86 18.37
C ARG A 5 40.82 43.65 17.02
N VAL A 6 41.46 42.94 16.10
CA VAL A 6 40.79 42.39 14.93
C VAL A 6 40.36 40.97 15.31
N LEU A 7 39.18 40.86 15.91
CA LEU A 7 38.47 39.59 16.04
C LEU A 7 37.85 39.28 14.67
N ILE A 8 38.56 38.51 13.85
CA ILE A 8 38.00 37.91 12.64
C ILE A 8 37.02 36.84 13.13
N GLY A 9 35.74 37.21 13.24
CA GLY A 9 34.65 36.29 13.47
C GLY A 9 34.49 35.39 12.25
N LEU A 10 35.06 34.18 12.31
CA LEU A 10 34.76 33.08 11.39
C LEU A 10 33.29 32.72 11.55
N THR A 11 32.43 33.32 10.74
CA THR A 11 31.04 32.92 10.57
C THR A 11 31.05 31.59 9.83
N ALA A 12 30.97 30.49 10.59
CA ALA A 12 30.75 29.16 10.03
C ALA A 12 29.32 29.12 9.47
N VAL A 13 29.18 29.48 8.20
CA VAL A 13 27.97 29.22 7.42
C VAL A 13 27.92 27.71 7.21
N PHE A 14 27.28 27.00 8.13
CA PHE A 14 26.85 25.62 7.94
C PHE A 14 25.78 25.63 6.85
N LEU A 15 26.21 25.48 5.59
CA LEU A 15 25.35 25.05 4.50
C LEU A 15 24.93 23.61 4.81
N LEU A 16 23.81 23.47 5.53
CA LEU A 16 23.06 22.22 5.54
C LEU A 16 22.50 22.04 4.13
N ALA A 17 23.32 21.52 3.22
CA ALA A 17 22.84 20.86 2.03
C ALA A 17 22.06 19.65 2.53
N ALA A 18 20.76 19.84 2.77
CA ALA A 18 19.83 18.74 2.87
C ALA A 18 19.91 18.01 1.52
N CYS A 19 20.60 16.86 1.50
CA CYS A 19 20.48 15.94 0.39
C CYS A 19 19.01 15.54 0.34
N GLY A 20 18.23 16.19 -0.51
CA GLY A 20 16.98 15.63 -0.99
C GLY A 20 17.35 14.32 -1.66
N ARG A 21 16.95 13.20 -1.05
CA ARG A 21 17.00 11.93 -1.76
C ARG A 21 16.06 12.08 -2.94
N ASP A 22 16.55 11.88 -4.16
CA ASP A 22 15.68 11.67 -5.31
C ASP A 22 14.91 10.37 -5.03
N VAL A 23 13.67 10.51 -4.56
CA VAL A 23 12.76 9.38 -4.39
C VAL A 23 12.18 9.09 -5.77
N ASN A 24 12.46 7.90 -6.29
CA ASN A 24 11.80 7.43 -7.51
C ASN A 24 10.37 7.02 -7.16
N LEU A 25 9.41 7.89 -7.44
CA LEU A 25 8.00 7.67 -7.11
C LEU A 25 7.37 6.48 -7.87
N GLU A 26 8.02 6.00 -8.92
CA GLU A 26 7.55 4.89 -9.76
C GLU A 26 8.20 3.54 -9.41
N GLU A 27 9.12 3.52 -8.44
CA GLU A 27 9.73 2.28 -7.98
C GLU A 27 8.83 1.63 -6.92
N PRO A 28 8.53 0.33 -7.03
CA PRO A 28 7.80 -0.35 -5.97
C PRO A 28 8.63 -0.34 -4.67
N PRO A 29 7.97 -0.37 -3.51
CA PRO A 29 8.66 -0.30 -2.23
C PRO A 29 9.46 -1.58 -1.95
N GLU A 30 10.45 -1.44 -1.08
CA GLU A 30 11.07 -2.58 -0.40
C GLU A 30 10.32 -2.86 0.91
N ILE A 31 9.95 -4.12 1.14
CA ILE A 31 9.40 -4.60 2.41
C ILE A 31 10.34 -5.64 2.98
N ARG A 32 10.80 -5.42 4.21
CA ARG A 32 11.52 -6.42 5.01
C ARG A 32 10.51 -7.28 5.75
N TYR A 33 10.08 -8.35 5.08
CA TYR A 33 9.13 -9.30 5.65
C TYR A 33 9.62 -9.89 6.97
N GLY A 34 8.74 -9.92 7.97
CA GLY A 34 9.09 -10.31 9.33
C GLY A 34 9.69 -9.19 10.19
N GLU A 35 9.88 -7.99 9.64
CA GLU A 35 10.44 -6.82 10.34
C GLU A 35 9.56 -5.57 10.22
N ASP A 36 9.16 -5.20 9.00
CA ASP A 36 8.40 -3.97 8.75
C ASP A 36 6.97 -4.10 9.26
N ILE A 37 6.43 -2.96 9.72
CA ILE A 37 5.16 -2.88 10.44
C ILE A 37 4.10 -2.28 9.50
N CYS A 38 2.92 -2.90 9.45
CA CYS A 38 1.77 -2.39 8.73
C CYS A 38 1.26 -1.09 9.39
N GLU A 39 1.12 -0.02 8.60
CA GLU A 39 0.67 1.30 9.04
C GLU A 39 -0.77 1.29 9.57
N GLN A 40 -1.60 0.36 9.10
CA GLN A 40 -3.01 0.25 9.49
C GLN A 40 -3.22 -0.52 10.80
N CYS A 41 -2.61 -1.70 10.94
CA CYS A 41 -2.90 -2.61 12.06
C CYS A 41 -1.79 -2.62 13.13
N GLY A 42 -0.61 -2.09 12.83
CA GLY A 42 0.55 -2.10 13.73
C GLY A 42 1.20 -3.48 13.92
N MET A 43 0.82 -4.48 13.12
CA MET A 43 1.43 -5.81 13.13
C MET A 43 2.55 -5.94 12.10
N ILE A 44 3.39 -6.96 12.26
CA ILE A 44 4.50 -7.24 11.34
C ILE A 44 3.95 -7.79 10.01
N ILE A 45 4.40 -7.20 8.90
CA ILE A 45 4.09 -7.67 7.55
C ILE A 45 4.86 -8.97 7.30
N SER A 46 4.13 -10.06 7.08
CA SER A 46 4.71 -11.42 7.05
C SER A 46 4.46 -12.18 5.74
N GLU A 47 3.44 -11.82 4.97
CA GLU A 47 3.05 -12.54 3.76
C GLU A 47 3.10 -11.61 2.55
N ALA A 48 4.08 -11.82 1.66
CA ALA A 48 4.32 -10.98 0.50
C ALA A 48 3.13 -10.92 -0.46
N ARG A 49 2.55 -12.08 -0.81
CA ARG A 49 1.43 -12.21 -1.76
C ARG A 49 0.17 -11.38 -1.45
N TYR A 50 0.04 -10.85 -0.23
CA TYR A 50 -1.06 -9.96 0.16
C TYR A 50 -0.61 -8.53 0.41
N ALA A 51 0.68 -8.32 0.66
CA ALA A 51 1.21 -7.03 1.06
C ALA A 51 0.94 -5.97 -0.01
N ALA A 52 0.74 -4.76 0.49
CA ALA A 52 0.39 -3.60 -0.31
C ALA A 52 1.13 -2.37 0.19
N SER A 53 1.14 -1.33 -0.62
CA SER A 53 1.80 -0.08 -0.30
C SER A 53 1.27 1.05 -1.15
N TYR A 54 1.42 2.28 -0.68
CA TYR A 54 1.37 3.42 -1.57
C TYR A 54 2.51 4.38 -1.31
N VAL A 55 2.82 5.16 -2.34
CA VAL A 55 3.81 6.25 -2.30
C VAL A 55 3.09 7.56 -2.51
N THR A 56 3.28 8.52 -1.60
CA THR A 56 2.70 9.87 -1.71
C THR A 56 3.48 10.74 -2.69
N THR A 57 2.88 11.85 -3.14
CA THR A 57 3.51 12.79 -4.09
C THR A 57 4.76 13.48 -3.52
N ASP A 58 4.88 13.55 -2.18
CA ASP A 58 6.08 14.01 -1.48
C ASP A 58 7.10 12.90 -1.18
N GLY A 59 6.86 11.68 -1.67
CA GLY A 59 7.80 10.55 -1.65
C GLY A 59 7.79 9.72 -0.37
N ASN A 60 6.76 9.84 0.48
CA ASN A 60 6.62 8.97 1.61
C ASN A 60 6.02 7.63 1.20
N VAL A 61 6.58 6.54 1.73
CA VAL A 61 6.07 5.18 1.53
C VAL A 61 5.22 4.79 2.74
N ARG A 62 4.08 4.15 2.50
CA ARG A 62 3.24 3.50 3.51
C ARG A 62 3.18 2.01 3.20
N LEU A 63 3.30 1.16 4.21
CA LEU A 63 3.37 -0.29 4.04
C LEU A 63 2.19 -0.97 4.74
N PHE A 64 1.63 -1.99 4.12
CA PHE A 64 0.44 -2.70 4.60
C PHE A 64 0.58 -4.20 4.41
N ASP A 65 -0.03 -4.96 5.33
CA ASP A 65 -0.09 -6.42 5.29
C ASP A 65 -1.19 -6.95 4.38
N ASP A 66 -2.22 -6.15 4.07
CA ASP A 66 -3.11 -6.41 2.94
C ASP A 66 -3.71 -5.15 2.27
N VAL A 67 -4.26 -5.35 1.07
CA VAL A 67 -4.86 -4.30 0.22
C VAL A 67 -6.05 -3.61 0.90
N GLY A 68 -6.89 -4.36 1.62
CA GLY A 68 -8.06 -3.77 2.27
C GLY A 68 -7.68 -2.86 3.43
N GLY A 69 -6.65 -3.24 4.21
CA GLY A 69 -6.07 -2.38 5.23
C GLY A 69 -5.49 -1.08 4.67
N MET A 70 -4.79 -1.18 3.53
CA MET A 70 -4.30 0.00 2.80
C MET A 70 -5.43 0.95 2.41
N LEU A 71 -6.51 0.44 1.82
CA LEU A 71 -7.65 1.27 1.39
C LEU A 71 -8.33 1.96 2.57
N VAL A 72 -8.49 1.28 3.71
CA VAL A 72 -9.05 1.91 4.92
C VAL A 72 -8.13 2.99 5.47
N TYR A 73 -6.82 2.75 5.48
CA TYR A 73 -5.87 3.75 5.95
C TYR A 73 -5.91 5.01 5.08
N ASP A 74 -5.85 4.82 3.76
CA ASP A 74 -5.92 5.92 2.79
C ASP A 74 -7.23 6.74 2.95
N LEU A 75 -8.36 6.05 3.09
CA LEU A 75 -9.66 6.70 3.32
C LEU A 75 -9.70 7.59 4.57
N ASN A 76 -9.02 7.17 5.64
CA ASN A 76 -9.02 7.89 6.91
C ASN A 76 -8.00 9.03 6.96
N ASN A 77 -6.90 8.92 6.22
CA ASN A 77 -5.80 9.90 6.25
C ASN A 77 -5.85 10.88 5.07
N GLN A 78 -6.42 10.46 3.93
CA GLN A 78 -6.58 11.26 2.72
C GLN A 78 -5.27 11.90 2.26
N GLU A 79 -4.20 11.10 2.22
CA GLU A 79 -2.90 11.57 1.77
C GLU A 79 -2.90 11.82 0.25
N ASP A 80 -2.00 12.68 -0.23
CA ASP A 80 -1.84 12.92 -1.67
C ASP A 80 -1.02 11.77 -2.27
N VAL A 81 -1.70 10.72 -2.76
CA VAL A 81 -1.07 9.49 -3.25
C VAL A 81 -0.65 9.63 -4.71
N HIS A 82 0.61 9.28 -5.00
CA HIS A 82 1.17 9.22 -6.35
C HIS A 82 0.90 7.85 -7.02
N VAL A 83 1.15 6.76 -6.31
CA VAL A 83 0.95 5.39 -6.83
C VAL A 83 0.59 4.42 -5.70
N TYR A 84 -0.28 3.46 -6.01
CA TYR A 84 -0.61 2.33 -5.16
C TYR A 84 -0.02 1.05 -5.76
N TRP A 85 0.48 0.18 -4.90
CA TRP A 85 1.12 -1.08 -5.23
C TRP A 85 0.46 -2.23 -4.47
N THR A 86 0.37 -3.37 -5.14
CA THR A 86 -0.14 -4.63 -4.60
C THR A 86 0.69 -5.76 -5.16
N HIS A 87 0.86 -6.84 -4.40
CA HIS A 87 1.47 -8.05 -4.93
C HIS A 87 0.49 -8.88 -5.76
N ASP A 88 1.02 -9.57 -6.78
CA ASP A 88 0.36 -10.71 -7.40
C ASP A 88 0.30 -11.87 -6.39
N LEU A 89 -0.85 -12.54 -6.30
CA LEU A 89 -1.08 -13.64 -5.36
C LEU A 89 -0.14 -14.83 -5.61
N ASN A 90 0.19 -15.11 -6.87
CA ASN A 90 0.92 -16.29 -7.29
C ASN A 90 2.43 -16.05 -7.38
N THR A 91 2.83 -14.91 -7.95
CA THR A 91 4.24 -14.62 -8.24
C THR A 91 4.92 -13.77 -7.18
N GLU A 92 4.15 -13.11 -6.31
CA GLU A 92 4.65 -12.11 -5.36
C GLU A 92 5.38 -10.94 -6.06
N GLU A 93 5.13 -10.72 -7.36
CA GLU A 93 5.63 -9.53 -8.06
C GLU A 93 4.75 -8.32 -7.76
N TRP A 94 5.34 -7.13 -7.77
CA TRP A 94 4.59 -5.89 -7.61
C TRP A 94 3.78 -5.54 -8.86
N ILE A 95 2.54 -5.14 -8.65
CA ILE A 95 1.62 -4.65 -9.66
C ILE A 95 1.14 -3.26 -9.21
N LYS A 96 1.03 -2.31 -10.14
CA LYS A 96 0.29 -1.07 -9.87
C LYS A 96 -1.18 -1.41 -9.65
N ALA A 97 -1.78 -0.85 -8.61
CA ALA A 97 -3.13 -1.23 -8.19
C ALA A 97 -4.20 -0.98 -9.27
N ASP A 98 -4.03 0.06 -10.09
CA ASP A 98 -4.93 0.39 -11.20
C ASP A 98 -4.79 -0.55 -12.40
N GLU A 99 -3.69 -1.29 -12.50
CA GLU A 99 -3.44 -2.32 -13.53
C GLU A 99 -3.83 -3.73 -13.06
N ALA A 100 -4.10 -3.90 -11.76
CA ALA A 100 -4.34 -5.20 -11.17
C ALA A 100 -5.79 -5.69 -11.31
N ILE A 101 -5.97 -7.01 -11.27
CA ILE A 101 -7.27 -7.67 -11.28
C ILE A 101 -7.57 -8.21 -9.90
N TYR A 102 -8.71 -7.82 -9.35
CA TYR A 102 -9.10 -8.16 -7.98
C TYR A 102 -10.19 -9.22 -7.96
N VAL A 103 -10.04 -10.18 -7.06
CA VAL A 103 -11.07 -11.17 -6.72
C VAL A 103 -11.37 -11.07 -5.23
N LEU A 104 -12.65 -10.89 -4.89
CA LEU A 104 -13.13 -11.02 -3.53
C LEU A 104 -13.60 -12.45 -3.28
N ASN A 105 -13.11 -13.07 -2.21
CA ASN A 105 -13.48 -14.41 -1.79
C ASN A 105 -13.58 -14.45 -0.25
N ASP A 106 -14.79 -14.72 0.28
CA ASP A 106 -15.08 -14.77 1.72
C ASP A 106 -14.41 -15.94 2.46
N GLU A 107 -13.97 -16.97 1.73
CA GLU A 107 -13.23 -18.11 2.28
C GLU A 107 -11.71 -17.92 2.20
N LEU A 108 -11.22 -16.89 1.50
CA LEU A 108 -9.80 -16.60 1.41
C LEU A 108 -9.30 -15.93 2.70
N ALA A 109 -8.45 -16.64 3.43
CA ALA A 109 -7.77 -16.08 4.59
C ALA A 109 -6.67 -15.10 4.16
N THR A 110 -6.87 -13.83 4.45
CA THR A 110 -5.84 -12.77 4.35
C THR A 110 -5.49 -12.24 5.75
N PRO A 111 -4.33 -11.57 5.95
CA PRO A 111 -3.87 -11.12 7.27
C PRO A 111 -4.92 -10.35 8.09
N MET A 112 -5.70 -9.47 7.44
CA MET A 112 -6.77 -8.71 8.09
C MET A 112 -8.19 -9.12 7.66
N GLY A 113 -8.34 -10.26 6.99
CA GLY A 113 -9.64 -10.85 6.66
C GLY A 113 -10.44 -10.14 5.57
N TRP A 114 -9.77 -9.39 4.69
CA TRP A 114 -10.39 -8.72 3.55
C TRP A 114 -10.67 -9.63 2.35
N GLY A 115 -10.16 -10.86 2.35
CA GLY A 115 -10.47 -11.87 1.33
C GLY A 115 -10.16 -11.40 -0.10
N LEU A 116 -9.16 -10.52 -0.23
CA LEU A 116 -8.73 -9.95 -1.50
C LEU A 116 -7.56 -10.73 -2.07
N ALA A 117 -7.78 -11.32 -3.24
CA ALA A 117 -6.73 -11.84 -4.10
C ALA A 117 -6.49 -10.88 -5.27
N THR A 118 -5.22 -10.67 -5.61
CA THR A 118 -4.82 -9.76 -6.67
C THR A 118 -4.00 -10.49 -7.72
N PHE A 119 -4.24 -10.20 -9.00
CA PHE A 119 -3.60 -10.88 -10.12
C PHE A 119 -3.14 -9.89 -11.19
N ALA A 120 -1.99 -10.17 -11.81
CA ALA A 120 -1.48 -9.41 -12.94
C ALA A 120 -2.20 -9.73 -14.26
N ASN A 121 -2.93 -10.85 -14.33
CA ASN A 121 -3.62 -11.28 -15.55
C ASN A 121 -4.94 -11.99 -15.28
N THR A 122 -5.86 -11.88 -16.25
CA THR A 122 -7.23 -12.39 -16.12
C THR A 122 -7.28 -13.91 -16.06
N ILE A 123 -6.35 -14.61 -16.71
CA ILE A 123 -6.35 -16.08 -16.78
C ILE A 123 -6.15 -16.67 -15.37
N ASP A 124 -5.23 -16.10 -14.59
CA ASP A 124 -4.99 -16.57 -13.23
C ASP A 124 -6.13 -16.19 -12.27
N ALA A 125 -6.73 -15.00 -12.43
CA ALA A 125 -7.92 -14.61 -11.66
C ALA A 125 -9.12 -15.54 -11.94
N GLU A 126 -9.38 -15.85 -13.21
CA GLU A 126 -10.44 -16.78 -13.62
C GLU A 126 -10.18 -18.21 -13.10
N ARG A 127 -8.92 -18.66 -13.13
CA ARG A 127 -8.53 -19.95 -12.55
C ARG A 127 -8.79 -19.97 -11.05
N PHE A 128 -8.37 -18.93 -10.34
CA PHE A 128 -8.62 -18.81 -8.91
C PHE A 128 -10.12 -18.88 -8.60
N ILE A 129 -10.96 -18.16 -9.34
CA ILE A 129 -12.43 -18.19 -9.18
C ILE A 129 -12.99 -19.59 -9.46
N ALA A 130 -12.52 -20.26 -10.52
CA ALA A 130 -12.99 -21.60 -10.86
C ALA A 130 -12.66 -22.65 -9.79
N GLU A 131 -11.53 -22.49 -9.09
CA GLU A 131 -11.03 -23.43 -8.09
C GLU A 131 -11.55 -23.12 -6.67
N ASN A 132 -11.67 -21.83 -6.33
CA ASN A 132 -11.91 -21.38 -4.95
C ASN A 132 -13.22 -20.58 -4.80
N GLY A 133 -13.88 -20.22 -5.91
CA GLY A 133 -15.00 -19.28 -5.91
C GLY A 133 -14.54 -17.83 -5.74
N GLY A 134 -15.52 -16.97 -5.44
CA GLY A 134 -15.33 -15.52 -5.36
C GLY A 134 -15.87 -14.77 -6.57
N ALA A 135 -15.68 -13.45 -6.58
CA ALA A 135 -16.19 -12.57 -7.61
C ALA A 135 -15.14 -11.53 -8.01
N LEU A 136 -15.06 -11.25 -9.32
CA LEU A 136 -14.27 -10.15 -9.83
C LEU A 136 -14.78 -8.82 -9.27
N THR A 137 -13.85 -7.93 -8.98
CA THR A 137 -14.13 -6.56 -8.56
C THR A 137 -13.09 -5.61 -9.14
N THR A 138 -13.38 -4.32 -9.08
CA THR A 138 -12.46 -3.27 -9.53
C THR A 138 -11.95 -2.48 -8.34
N TRP A 139 -10.83 -1.76 -8.53
CA TRP A 139 -10.31 -0.84 -7.52
C TRP A 139 -11.37 0.19 -7.07
N GLY A 140 -12.10 0.77 -8.01
CA GLY A 140 -13.18 1.73 -7.72
C GLY A 140 -14.31 1.11 -6.89
N ASP A 141 -14.74 -0.10 -7.25
CA ASP A 141 -15.77 -0.82 -6.51
C ASP A 141 -15.35 -1.17 -5.08
N LEU A 142 -14.07 -1.50 -4.86
CA LEU A 142 -13.52 -1.75 -3.53
C LEU A 142 -13.60 -0.49 -2.69
N TYR A 143 -13.13 0.63 -3.23
CA TYR A 143 -13.17 1.92 -2.56
C TYR A 143 -14.62 2.31 -2.21
N GLU A 144 -15.54 2.25 -3.17
CA GLU A 144 -16.96 2.56 -2.94
C GLU A 144 -17.60 1.63 -1.91
N GLY A 145 -17.31 0.33 -1.97
CA GLY A 145 -17.81 -0.66 -1.02
C GLY A 145 -17.36 -0.38 0.42
N ILE A 146 -16.09 -0.02 0.61
CA ILE A 146 -15.53 0.32 1.92
C ILE A 146 -16.12 1.63 2.43
N VAL A 147 -16.19 2.67 1.59
CA VAL A 147 -16.79 3.97 1.94
C VAL A 147 -18.25 3.84 2.36
N ALA A 148 -19.02 3.04 1.63
CA ALA A 148 -20.43 2.78 1.94
C ALA A 148 -20.60 1.91 3.20
N GLY A 149 -19.53 1.30 3.70
CA GLY A 149 -19.57 0.34 4.80
C GLY A 149 -20.25 -0.98 4.44
N ASN A 150 -20.33 -1.29 3.15
CA ASN A 150 -20.92 -2.52 2.62
C ASN A 150 -19.87 -3.62 2.45
N LEU A 151 -18.59 -3.25 2.27
CA LEU A 151 -17.46 -4.16 2.22
C LEU A 151 -16.66 -4.05 3.53
N LYS A 152 -16.57 -5.13 4.29
CA LYS A 152 -15.91 -5.17 5.61
C LYS A 152 -15.14 -6.48 5.79
N PRO A 153 -14.04 -6.48 6.56
CA PRO A 153 -13.28 -7.70 6.81
C PRO A 153 -14.16 -8.73 7.54
N GLY A 154 -14.14 -9.97 7.05
CA GLY A 154 -14.92 -11.10 7.59
C GLY A 154 -16.43 -11.06 7.32
N ASP A 155 -16.93 -10.16 6.49
CA ASP A 155 -18.32 -10.12 6.00
C ASP A 155 -18.33 -9.71 4.52
N LEU A 156 -17.74 -10.54 3.66
CA LEU A 156 -17.63 -10.27 2.23
C LEU A 156 -18.80 -10.87 1.45
N SER A 157 -19.40 -11.96 1.94
CA SER A 157 -20.54 -12.61 1.29
C SER A 157 -21.73 -11.67 1.11
N SER A 158 -22.01 -10.80 2.08
CA SER A 158 -23.08 -9.81 1.96
C SER A 158 -22.82 -8.86 0.78
N TYR A 159 -21.58 -8.40 0.59
CA TYR A 159 -21.19 -7.55 -0.54
C TYR A 159 -21.22 -8.29 -1.89
N ILE A 160 -20.62 -9.49 -1.94
CA ILE A 160 -20.50 -10.29 -3.16
C ILE A 160 -21.88 -10.63 -3.75
N HIS A 161 -22.87 -10.97 -2.91
CA HIS A 161 -24.22 -11.33 -3.36
C HIS A 161 -25.11 -10.16 -3.79
N GLN A 162 -24.68 -8.91 -3.55
CA GLN A 162 -25.41 -7.71 -3.98
C GLN A 162 -25.08 -7.27 -5.41
N LYS A 163 -23.97 -7.75 -5.98
CA LYS A 163 -23.58 -7.55 -7.38
C LYS A 163 -24.15 -8.66 -8.27
#